data_AF-A0A0R2STB3-F1
#
_entry.id   AF-A0A0R2STB3-F1
#
_cell.length_a   1.000
_cell.length_b   1.000
_cell.length_c   1.000
_cell.angle_alpha   90.00
_cell.angle_beta   90.00
_cell.angle_gamma   90.00
#
_symmetry.space_group_name_H-M   'P 1'
#
loop_
_entity.id
_entity.type
_entity.pdbx_description
1 polymer ?
#
loop_
_entity_poly.entity_id
_entity_poly.type
_entity_poly.pdbx_seq_one_letter_code
_entity_poly.pdbx_strand_id
1 'polypeptide(L)'
;MSMAKTVGRVIGAVVVVAIVGWASTAPYLSNQGLGRLPGIIMGGTATEPLADFGVLNGQVQGPLMMKFTGFPPFVNYLSWVGEGNGVITATRPDGGLWAKRAREDGGDGWLRIGDSTFAMRTNEITDPIERLRMMERWASKAGRTLDEPLYEGSEPLREWEVFFWTPR
;
A
#
# COMPACT_ATOMS: atom_id res chain seq x y z
N MET A 1 48.27 2.74 5.13
CA MET A 1 46.91 3.27 4.86
C MET A 1 46.70 4.47 5.78
N SER A 2 46.35 5.67 5.29
CA SER A 2 46.31 6.87 6.15
C SER A 2 45.14 6.82 7.14
N MET A 3 45.33 7.32 8.35
CA MET A 3 44.31 7.34 9.42
C MET A 3 43.00 7.98 8.93
N ALA A 4 43.10 9.09 8.18
CA ALA A 4 41.95 9.76 7.57
C ALA A 4 41.13 8.87 6.62
N LYS A 5 41.79 8.00 5.83
CA LYS A 5 41.12 7.07 4.92
C LYS A 5 40.40 5.94 5.68
N THR A 6 40.94 5.50 6.80
CA THR A 6 40.29 4.52 7.69
C THR A 6 39.08 5.16 8.39
N VAL A 7 39.24 6.36 8.96
CA VAL A 7 38.14 7.09 9.61
C VAL A 7 36.99 7.36 8.64
N GLY A 8 37.28 7.80 7.41
CA GLY A 8 36.26 8.01 6.38
C GLY A 8 35.49 6.74 6.01
N ARG A 9 36.16 5.58 5.94
CA ARG A 9 35.51 4.28 5.70
C ARG A 9 34.60 3.86 6.85
N VAL A 10 35.06 4.05 8.09
CA VAL A 10 34.26 3.71 9.29
C VAL A 10 33.02 4.59 9.36
N ILE A 11 33.16 5.91 9.16
CA ILE A 11 32.02 6.84 9.14
C ILE A 11 31.05 6.44 8.01
N GLY A 12 31.56 6.18 6.81
CA GLY A 12 30.74 5.72 5.69
C GLY A 12 29.96 4.45 6.01
N ALA A 13 30.62 3.44 6.59
CA ALA A 13 29.98 2.19 6.99
C ALA A 13 28.89 2.42 8.05
N VAL A 14 29.16 3.25 9.07
CA VAL A 14 28.17 3.59 10.12
C VAL A 14 26.96 4.29 9.52
N VAL A 15 27.15 5.23 8.59
CA VAL A 15 26.04 5.93 7.91
C VAL A 15 25.20 4.94 7.10
N VAL A 16 25.84 4.04 6.34
CA VAL A 16 25.12 3.01 5.58
C VAL A 16 24.32 2.08 6.49
N VAL A 17 24.92 1.60 7.57
CA VAL A 17 24.23 0.75 8.57
C VAL A 17 23.06 1.49 9.21
N ALA A 18 23.22 2.77 9.53
CA ALA A 18 22.15 3.59 10.08
C ALA A 18 20.98 3.77 9.09
N ILE A 19 21.27 4.04 7.82
CA ILE A 19 20.25 4.18 6.76
C ILE A 19 19.52 2.85 6.54
N VAL A 20 20.25 1.74 6.41
CA VAL A 20 19.65 0.42 6.19
C VAL A 20 18.84 -0.03 7.41
N GLY A 21 19.38 0.18 8.61
CA GLY A 21 18.69 -0.10 9.87
C GLY A 21 17.39 0.69 9.97
N TRP A 22 17.44 2.01 9.74
CA TRP A 22 16.25 2.86 9.74
C TRP A 22 15.24 2.43 8.67
N ALA A 23 15.64 2.23 7.41
CA ALA A 23 14.72 1.82 6.34
C ALA A 23 14.04 0.46 6.60
N SER A 24 14.71 -0.42 7.36
CA SER A 24 14.19 -1.73 7.75
C SER A 24 13.13 -1.63 8.85
N THR A 25 13.14 -0.58 9.67
CA THR A 25 12.24 -0.40 10.82
C THR A 25 11.35 0.84 10.71
N ALA A 26 11.48 1.66 9.67
CA ALA A 26 10.82 2.94 9.56
C ALA A 26 9.30 2.77 9.51
N PRO A 27 8.54 3.39 10.44
CA PRO A 27 7.09 3.45 10.34
C PRO A 27 6.69 4.40 9.20
N TYR A 28 5.45 4.29 8.72
CA TYR A 28 4.87 5.33 7.88
C TYR A 28 4.70 6.61 8.69
N LEU A 29 5.40 7.67 8.32
CA LEU A 29 5.45 8.89 9.13
C LEU A 29 4.56 10.01 8.57
N SER A 30 4.33 10.09 7.25
CA SER A 30 3.58 11.20 6.63
C SER A 30 3.31 11.00 5.12
N ASN A 31 2.34 11.75 4.58
CA ASN A 31 2.10 11.89 3.14
C ASN A 31 3.07 12.88 2.43
N GLN A 32 4.08 13.41 3.12
CA GLN A 32 4.99 14.47 2.63
C GLN A 32 6.47 14.17 2.93
N GLY A 33 7.36 14.61 2.03
CA GLY A 33 8.82 14.55 2.21
C GLY A 33 9.37 13.14 2.48
N LEU A 34 10.38 13.05 3.36
CA LEU A 34 10.97 11.76 3.79
C LEU A 34 9.99 10.88 4.57
N GLY A 35 8.91 11.44 5.11
CA GLY A 35 7.90 10.66 5.83
C GLY A 35 7.03 9.78 4.92
N ARG A 36 7.09 10.04 3.61
CA ARG A 36 6.47 9.25 2.55
C ARG A 36 7.33 8.05 2.14
N LEU A 37 8.57 7.95 2.62
CA LEU A 37 9.47 6.86 2.26
C LEU A 37 8.92 5.54 2.81
N PRO A 38 8.53 4.62 1.94
CA PRO A 38 7.98 3.34 2.34
C PRO A 38 9.06 2.48 2.97
N GLY A 39 8.74 1.81 4.09
CA GLY A 39 9.59 0.77 4.64
C GLY A 39 9.78 -0.37 3.63
N ILE A 40 10.79 -1.23 3.87
CA ILE A 40 11.05 -2.40 3.00
C ILE A 40 10.56 -3.72 3.61
N ILE A 41 10.22 -3.74 4.90
CA ILE A 41 9.73 -4.93 5.63
C ILE A 41 8.24 -4.78 5.90
N MET A 42 7.44 -5.75 5.44
CA MET A 42 6.00 -5.80 5.69
C MET A 42 5.66 -6.52 7.01
N GLY A 43 6.40 -7.58 7.35
CA GLY A 43 6.14 -8.42 8.52
C GLY A 43 4.83 -9.20 8.44
N GLY A 44 4.30 -9.59 9.60
CA GLY A 44 3.06 -10.37 9.74
C GLY A 44 3.26 -11.88 9.58
N THR A 45 2.20 -12.61 9.90
CA THR A 45 2.11 -14.07 9.74
C THR A 45 1.64 -14.38 8.33
N ALA A 46 2.34 -15.26 7.62
CA ALA A 46 1.87 -15.74 6.31
C ALA A 46 0.57 -16.53 6.50
N THR A 47 -0.50 -16.10 5.83
CA THR A 47 -1.85 -16.63 6.01
C THR A 47 -2.44 -17.08 4.68
N GLU A 48 -3.09 -18.23 4.68
CA GLU A 48 -3.88 -18.69 3.54
C GLU A 48 -5.01 -17.71 3.21
N PRO A 49 -5.40 -17.58 1.93
CA PRO A 49 -6.50 -16.71 1.53
C PRO A 49 -7.82 -17.01 2.26
N LEU A 50 -8.55 -15.96 2.62
CA LEU A 50 -9.88 -16.09 3.18
C LEU A 50 -10.90 -16.35 2.08
N ALA A 51 -11.93 -17.15 2.39
CA ALA A 51 -13.09 -17.32 1.51
C ALA A 51 -13.89 -16.01 1.36
N ASP A 52 -13.92 -15.20 2.42
CA ASP A 52 -14.49 -13.85 2.43
C ASP A 52 -13.61 -12.91 3.25
N PHE A 53 -13.02 -11.90 2.61
CA PHE A 53 -12.24 -10.84 3.27
C PHE A 53 -13.13 -9.82 3.97
N GLY A 54 -14.43 -9.79 3.67
CA GLY A 54 -15.42 -8.94 4.33
C GLY A 54 -15.46 -9.14 5.85
N VAL A 55 -15.10 -10.34 6.34
CA VAL A 55 -15.02 -10.65 7.78
C VAL A 55 -14.02 -9.77 8.53
N LEU A 56 -13.02 -9.23 7.84
CA LEU A 56 -12.01 -8.35 8.43
C LEU A 56 -12.50 -6.90 8.55
N ASN A 57 -13.59 -6.53 7.86
CA ASN A 57 -14.16 -5.20 7.96
C ASN A 57 -14.66 -4.94 9.39
N GLY A 58 -14.25 -3.80 9.97
CA GLY A 58 -14.61 -3.44 11.36
C GLY A 58 -13.78 -4.16 12.43
N GLN A 59 -13.19 -5.33 12.13
CA GLN A 59 -12.27 -6.02 13.04
C GLN A 59 -10.87 -5.42 13.01
N VAL A 60 -10.37 -5.11 11.81
CA VAL A 60 -9.05 -4.49 11.64
C VAL A 60 -9.23 -3.02 11.31
N GLN A 61 -8.68 -2.19 12.20
CA GLN A 61 -8.70 -0.73 12.07
C GLN A 61 -7.42 -0.22 11.42
N GLY A 62 -7.53 0.86 10.64
CA GLY A 62 -6.39 1.49 9.97
C GLY A 62 -6.05 0.93 8.58
N PRO A 63 -5.00 1.48 7.94
CA PRO A 63 -4.59 1.07 6.60
C PRO A 63 -4.00 -0.33 6.60
N LEU A 64 -4.13 -1.03 5.46
CA LEU A 64 -3.34 -2.22 5.18
C LEU A 64 -1.94 -1.81 4.73
N MET A 65 -0.99 -2.74 4.84
CA MET A 65 0.32 -2.60 4.18
C MET A 65 0.30 -3.41 2.88
N MET A 66 0.79 -2.82 1.80
CA MET A 66 0.90 -3.43 0.48
C MET A 66 2.34 -3.39 -0.02
N LYS A 67 2.81 -4.46 -0.64
CA LYS A 67 4.13 -4.52 -1.27
C LYS A 67 4.06 -5.38 -2.51
N PHE A 68 4.53 -4.84 -3.63
CA PHE A 68 4.69 -5.62 -4.85
C PHE A 68 5.91 -6.55 -4.78
N THR A 69 5.86 -7.60 -5.57
CA THR A 69 7.03 -8.37 -5.97
C THR A 69 8.02 -7.51 -6.75
N GLY A 70 9.28 -7.94 -6.80
CA GLY A 70 10.33 -7.24 -7.53
C GLY A 70 10.89 -5.99 -6.83
N PHE A 71 11.64 -5.20 -7.59
CA PHE A 71 12.34 -4.00 -7.12
C PHE A 71 11.71 -2.74 -7.75
N PRO A 72 11.54 -1.63 -6.99
CA PRO A 72 11.92 -1.47 -5.59
C PRO A 72 10.90 -2.10 -4.60
N PRO A 73 11.35 -2.68 -3.47
CA PRO A 73 10.52 -3.50 -2.58
C PRO A 73 9.73 -2.67 -1.56
N PHE A 74 9.10 -1.61 -2.02
CA PHE A 74 8.46 -0.60 -1.17
C PHE A 74 7.12 -1.06 -0.58
N VAL A 75 6.94 -0.81 0.72
CA VAL A 75 5.69 -1.02 1.46
C VAL A 75 4.84 0.26 1.45
N ASN A 76 3.68 0.22 0.78
CA ASN A 76 2.69 1.29 0.76
C ASN A 76 1.59 1.03 1.78
N TYR A 77 0.99 2.09 2.31
CA TYR A 77 -0.13 2.00 3.24
C TYR A 77 -1.39 2.46 2.52
N LEU A 78 -2.39 1.58 2.44
CA LEU A 78 -3.60 1.84 1.66
C LEU A 78 -4.84 1.71 2.54
N SER A 79 -5.78 2.62 2.36
CA SER A 79 -7.16 2.41 2.80
C SER A 79 -7.81 1.34 1.95
N TRP A 80 -8.58 0.47 2.58
CA TRP A 80 -9.03 -0.78 1.97
C TRP A 80 -10.42 -1.18 2.45
N VAL A 81 -11.15 -1.99 1.68
CA VAL A 81 -12.39 -2.68 2.09
C VAL A 81 -12.29 -4.14 1.67
N GLY A 82 -12.56 -5.07 2.58
CA GLY A 82 -12.70 -6.48 2.21
C GLY A 82 -14.02 -6.70 1.49
N GLU A 83 -14.01 -7.42 0.37
CA GLU A 83 -15.20 -7.75 -0.41
C GLU A 83 -15.06 -9.11 -1.07
N GLY A 84 -15.92 -10.06 -0.67
CA GLY A 84 -15.89 -11.42 -1.19
C GLY A 84 -14.50 -12.03 -1.05
N ASN A 85 -14.00 -12.67 -2.09
CA ASN A 85 -12.68 -13.28 -2.07
C ASN A 85 -11.50 -12.29 -2.17
N GLY A 86 -11.72 -10.98 -2.04
CA GLY A 86 -10.67 -9.99 -2.29
C GLY A 86 -10.78 -8.69 -1.51
N VAL A 87 -9.95 -7.73 -1.88
CA VAL A 87 -9.82 -6.44 -1.19
C VAL A 87 -9.86 -5.29 -2.20
N ILE A 88 -10.74 -4.33 -1.96
CA ILE A 88 -10.82 -3.07 -2.71
C ILE A 88 -9.84 -2.08 -2.11
N THR A 89 -9.05 -1.44 -2.96
CA THR A 89 -8.22 -0.27 -2.65
C THR A 89 -8.49 0.81 -3.68
N ALA A 90 -8.27 2.08 -3.32
CA ALA A 90 -8.49 3.20 -4.23
C ALA A 90 -7.38 4.23 -4.10
N THR A 91 -7.11 4.94 -5.20
CA THR A 91 -6.21 6.09 -5.22
C THR A 91 -6.76 7.16 -6.14
N ARG A 92 -6.35 8.40 -5.89
CA ARG A 92 -6.58 9.50 -6.81
C ARG A 92 -5.92 9.27 -8.17
N PRO A 93 -6.44 9.86 -9.26
CA PRO A 93 -5.91 9.74 -10.62
C PRO A 93 -4.70 10.67 -10.84
N ASP A 94 -3.68 10.58 -9.98
CA ASP A 94 -2.48 11.44 -10.02
C ASP A 94 -1.22 10.76 -10.56
N GLY A 95 -1.36 9.54 -11.12
CA GLY A 95 -0.24 8.78 -11.62
C GLY A 95 0.68 8.24 -10.52
N GLY A 96 0.15 8.03 -9.30
CA GLY A 96 0.88 7.49 -8.17
C GLY A 96 1.69 6.23 -8.51
N LEU A 97 2.92 6.16 -7.99
CA LEU A 97 3.90 5.11 -8.33
C LEU A 97 3.35 3.70 -8.17
N TRP A 98 2.60 3.44 -7.10
CA TRP A 98 2.07 2.11 -6.83
C TRP A 98 0.99 1.70 -7.85
N ALA A 99 0.11 2.63 -8.24
CA ALA A 99 -0.94 2.39 -9.24
C ALA A 99 -0.33 2.18 -10.63
N LYS A 100 0.74 2.91 -10.96
CA LYS A 100 1.53 2.65 -12.16
C LYS A 100 2.11 1.23 -12.16
N ARG A 101 2.74 0.81 -11.06
CA ARG A 101 3.30 -0.55 -10.93
C ARG A 101 2.26 -1.66 -10.95
N ALA A 102 1.08 -1.42 -10.39
CA ALA A 102 -0.04 -2.34 -10.48
C ALA A 102 -0.37 -2.71 -11.95
N ARG A 103 -0.24 -1.74 -12.86
CA ARG A 103 -0.49 -1.92 -14.30
C ARG A 103 0.70 -2.54 -15.04
N GLU A 104 1.91 -2.10 -14.72
CA GLU A 104 3.12 -2.42 -15.50
C GLU A 104 3.78 -3.76 -15.10
N ASP A 105 3.77 -4.10 -13.81
CA ASP A 105 4.54 -5.23 -13.25
C ASP A 105 3.67 -6.47 -12.96
N GLY A 106 2.47 -6.55 -13.52
CA GLY A 106 1.55 -7.69 -13.36
C GLY A 106 0.80 -7.75 -12.02
N GLY A 107 0.99 -6.76 -11.14
CA GLY A 107 0.19 -6.57 -9.94
C GLY A 107 0.41 -7.57 -8.80
N ASP A 108 1.39 -8.47 -8.93
CA ASP A 108 1.71 -9.49 -7.93
C ASP A 108 2.37 -8.91 -6.69
N GLY A 109 1.85 -9.24 -5.51
CA GLY A 109 2.37 -8.72 -4.25
C GLY A 109 1.83 -9.43 -3.02
N TRP A 110 1.88 -8.68 -1.92
CA TRP A 110 1.36 -9.08 -0.62
C TRP A 110 0.52 -7.95 -0.03
N LEU A 111 -0.53 -8.34 0.69
CA LEU A 111 -1.31 -7.47 1.55
C LEU A 111 -1.19 -7.96 2.99
N ARG A 112 -0.80 -7.07 3.90
CA ARG A 112 -0.88 -7.31 5.33
C ARG A 112 -2.04 -6.51 5.92
N ILE A 113 -2.98 -7.23 6.51
CA ILE A 113 -4.18 -6.71 7.17
C ILE A 113 -4.14 -7.16 8.62
N GLY A 114 -3.92 -6.22 9.54
CA GLY A 114 -3.60 -6.54 10.93
C GLY A 114 -2.30 -7.32 11.00
N ASP A 115 -2.33 -8.53 11.57
CA ASP A 115 -1.15 -9.40 11.62
C ASP A 115 -1.11 -10.48 10.52
N SER A 116 -2.15 -10.61 9.70
CA SER A 116 -2.18 -11.60 8.62
C SER A 116 -1.64 -11.02 7.32
N THR A 117 -0.78 -11.77 6.64
CA THR A 117 -0.15 -11.40 5.36
C THR A 117 -0.54 -12.40 4.29
N PHE A 118 -1.21 -11.92 3.24
CA PHE A 118 -1.75 -12.72 2.14
C PHE A 118 -0.97 -12.48 0.86
N ALA A 119 -0.71 -13.54 0.09
CA ALA A 119 -0.19 -13.43 -1.28
C ALA A 119 -1.34 -13.07 -2.22
N MET A 120 -1.22 -11.95 -2.93
CA MET A 120 -2.31 -11.37 -3.71
C MET A 120 -1.83 -10.87 -5.07
N ARG A 121 -2.76 -10.69 -6.01
CA ARG A 121 -2.58 -9.98 -7.27
C ARG A 121 -3.61 -8.86 -7.35
N THR A 122 -3.19 -7.67 -7.72
CA THR A 122 -4.10 -6.55 -7.99
C THR A 122 -4.41 -6.42 -9.47
N ASN A 123 -5.63 -5.99 -9.78
CA ASN A 123 -6.01 -5.50 -11.09
C ASN A 123 -6.76 -4.18 -10.94
N GLU A 124 -6.52 -3.24 -11.85
CA GLU A 124 -7.33 -2.03 -11.94
C GLU A 124 -8.72 -2.37 -12.49
N ILE A 125 -9.76 -1.80 -11.89
CA ILE A 125 -11.13 -1.92 -12.36
C ILE A 125 -11.43 -0.78 -13.31
N THR A 126 -11.43 -1.09 -14.60
CA THR A 126 -11.65 -0.12 -15.69
C THR A 126 -13.09 -0.08 -16.19
N ASP A 127 -13.89 -1.12 -15.94
CA ASP A 127 -15.32 -1.09 -16.25
C ASP A 127 -16.01 0.01 -15.40
N PRO A 128 -16.68 1.01 -16.02
CA PRO A 128 -17.20 2.15 -15.28
C PRO A 128 -18.25 1.79 -14.22
N ILE A 129 -19.09 0.79 -14.48
CA ILE A 129 -20.16 0.40 -13.56
C ILE A 129 -19.56 -0.32 -12.37
N GLU A 130 -18.69 -1.30 -12.61
CA GLU A 130 -18.04 -2.06 -11.55
C GLU A 130 -17.10 -1.19 -10.71
N ARG A 131 -16.35 -0.29 -11.36
CA ARG A 131 -15.50 0.68 -10.67
C ARG A 131 -16.31 1.53 -9.71
N LEU A 132 -17.44 2.10 -10.16
CA LEU A 132 -18.29 2.94 -9.30
C LEU A 132 -18.92 2.14 -8.17
N ARG A 133 -19.36 0.90 -8.42
CA ARG A 133 -19.90 0.00 -7.40
C ARG A 133 -18.89 -0.28 -6.29
N MET A 134 -17.66 -0.62 -6.66
CA MET A 134 -16.58 -0.85 -5.70
C MET A 134 -16.14 0.45 -5.01
N MET A 135 -16.11 1.57 -5.74
CA MET A 135 -15.79 2.87 -5.18
C MET A 135 -16.81 3.32 -4.14
N GLU A 136 -18.10 3.01 -4.33
CA GLU A 136 -19.15 3.33 -3.38
C GLU A 136 -18.98 2.55 -2.06
N ARG A 137 -18.59 1.27 -2.15
CA ARG A 137 -18.22 0.46 -0.97
C ARG A 137 -17.03 1.05 -0.24
N TRP A 138 -16.00 1.45 -0.97
CA TRP A 138 -14.81 2.08 -0.40
C TRP A 138 -15.13 3.44 0.24
N ALA A 139 -15.89 4.29 -0.45
CA ALA A 139 -16.33 5.60 0.02
C ALA A 139 -17.18 5.50 1.29
N SER A 140 -18.09 4.51 1.34
CA SER A 140 -18.90 4.23 2.51
C SER A 140 -18.05 3.92 3.75
N LYS A 141 -16.97 3.12 3.61
CA LYS A 141 -16.01 2.89 4.71
C LYS A 141 -15.29 4.18 5.11
N ALA A 142 -15.00 5.06 4.18
CA ALA A 142 -14.41 6.38 4.45
C ALA A 142 -15.42 7.40 5.04
N GLY A 143 -16.70 7.03 5.18
CA GLY A 143 -17.75 7.95 5.64
C GLY A 143 -17.97 9.09 4.65
N ARG A 144 -17.93 8.78 3.35
CA ARG A 144 -18.10 9.71 2.23
C ARG A 144 -19.05 9.14 1.20
N THR A 145 -19.62 10.02 0.40
CA THR A 145 -20.31 9.72 -0.85
C THR A 145 -19.37 9.89 -2.04
N LEU A 146 -19.79 9.42 -3.22
CA LEU A 146 -18.98 9.49 -4.44
C LEU A 146 -18.73 10.92 -4.93
N ASP A 147 -19.62 11.86 -4.62
CA ASP A 147 -19.54 13.24 -5.10
C ASP A 147 -18.75 14.15 -4.14
N GLU A 148 -18.29 13.60 -3.01
CA GLU A 148 -17.47 14.30 -2.04
C GLU A 148 -15.97 14.03 -2.28
N PRO A 149 -15.09 15.00 -1.99
CA PRO A 149 -13.66 14.76 -1.94
C PRO A 149 -13.29 13.97 -0.67
N LEU A 150 -12.18 13.21 -0.70
CA LEU A 150 -11.69 12.53 0.51
C LEU A 150 -11.16 13.55 1.54
N TYR A 151 -10.44 14.55 1.06
CA TYR A 151 -9.86 15.66 1.82
C TYR A 151 -9.90 16.95 0.98
N GLU A 152 -9.76 18.10 1.64
CA GLU A 152 -9.79 19.41 0.97
C GLU A 152 -8.74 19.48 -0.17
N GLY A 153 -9.20 19.86 -1.36
CA GLY A 153 -8.37 19.94 -2.56
C GLY A 153 -8.17 18.63 -3.33
N SER A 154 -8.73 17.51 -2.87
CA SER A 154 -8.83 16.30 -3.71
C SER A 154 -10.03 16.35 -4.65
N GLU A 155 -9.93 15.60 -5.73
CA GLU A 155 -11.03 15.35 -6.66
C GLU A 155 -12.13 14.49 -6.01
N PRO A 156 -13.40 14.60 -6.47
CA PRO A 156 -14.50 13.76 -5.98
C PRO A 156 -14.16 12.27 -6.08
N LEU A 157 -14.60 11.47 -5.12
CA LEU A 157 -14.31 10.03 -5.07
C LEU A 157 -14.76 9.28 -6.33
N ARG A 158 -15.77 9.76 -7.06
CA ARG A 158 -16.17 9.20 -8.36
C ARG A 158 -15.08 9.26 -9.43
N GLU A 159 -14.07 10.10 -9.28
CA GLU A 159 -12.95 10.25 -10.22
C GLU A 159 -11.76 9.35 -9.84
N TRP A 160 -11.81 8.69 -8.68
CA TRP A 160 -10.70 7.87 -8.18
C TRP A 160 -10.57 6.55 -8.93
N GLU A 161 -9.33 6.08 -9.00
CA GLU A 161 -8.95 4.80 -9.58
C GLU A 161 -9.16 3.68 -8.54
N VAL A 162 -9.77 2.57 -8.95
CA VAL A 162 -10.08 1.44 -8.06
C VAL A 162 -9.27 0.22 -8.47
N PHE A 163 -8.72 -0.46 -7.46
CA PHE A 163 -7.91 -1.64 -7.61
C PHE A 163 -8.47 -2.76 -6.74
N PHE A 164 -8.73 -3.91 -7.35
CA PHE A 164 -9.20 -5.09 -6.65
C PHE A 164 -8.09 -6.13 -6.55
N TRP A 165 -7.85 -6.59 -5.33
CA TRP A 165 -6.84 -7.58 -5.00
C TRP A 165 -7.49 -8.92 -4.77
N THR A 166 -7.04 -9.94 -5.50
CA THR A 166 -7.47 -11.33 -5.32
C THR A 166 -6.30 -12.24 -4.95
N PRO A 167 -6.55 -13.38 -4.30
CA PRO A 167 -5.54 -14.39 -4.03
C PRO A 167 -4.85 -14.89 -5.29
N ARG A 168 -3.56 -15.25 -5.18
CA ARG A 168 -2.75 -15.83 -6.26
C ARG A 168 -2.19 -17.19 -5.90
#